data_AF-A0A3B0WVN8-F1
#
_entry.id   AF-A0A3B0WVN8-F1
#
_cell.length_a   1.000
_cell.length_b   1.000
_cell.length_c   1.000
_cell.angle_alpha   90.00
_cell.angle_beta   90.00
_cell.angle_gamma   90.00
#
_symmetry.space_group_name_H-M   'P 1'
#
loop_
_entity.id
_entity.type
_entity.pdbx_description
1 polymer ?
#
loop_
_entity_poly.entity_id
_entity_poly.type
_entity_poly.pdbx_seq_one_letter_code
_entity_poly.pdbx_strand_id
1 'polypeptide(L)'
;MNGQVREAKKLGDNQQSHAGHGLITLFNSGINSMKFINRIQYIVLTLALNALSTSAFAQTYQYHADVKGMVCAYCAYSVSKNIKKIQGVYIDSVDVDLEDGKLDFISNQLVPEKTLSKLFSESGFSISNLAYKIIPGEPEKLTNKADLDLTIKLSEIEQFNKIFEIIGNIAASSSSRLVIKAPASQENSILKPLLMGRQQVVKVHFISEESNKIHLQLWLFAD
;
A
#
# COMPACT_ATOMS: atom_id res chain seq x y z
N MET A 1 33.50 -17.30 52.96
CA MET A 1 34.17 -16.15 53.61
C MET A 1 33.49 -14.88 53.15
N ASN A 2 32.98 -14.11 54.14
CA ASN A 2 32.45 -12.72 54.15
C ASN A 2 31.56 -12.26 52.99
N GLY A 3 30.40 -11.64 53.20
CA GLY A 3 29.74 -10.99 54.35
C GLY A 3 28.47 -10.33 53.77
N GLN A 4 27.56 -9.63 54.45
CA GLN A 4 27.30 -9.19 55.81
C GLN A 4 25.80 -8.73 55.78
N VAL A 5 24.95 -9.14 56.75
CA VAL A 5 24.34 -8.28 57.82
C VAL A 5 23.18 -7.37 57.36
N ARG A 6 21.90 -7.75 57.59
CA ARG A 6 20.93 -7.44 58.71
C ARG A 6 19.94 -6.29 58.39
N GLU A 7 18.61 -6.53 58.39
CA GLU A 7 17.61 -6.32 59.47
C GLU A 7 17.49 -4.86 59.98
N ALA A 8 16.36 -4.30 60.41
CA ALA A 8 14.92 -4.49 60.23
C ALA A 8 14.20 -3.32 60.94
N LYS A 9 13.12 -2.84 60.30
CA LYS A 9 11.88 -2.17 60.76
C LYS A 9 11.53 -2.06 62.28
N LYS A 10 11.02 -0.88 62.69
CA LYS A 10 9.80 -0.62 63.52
C LYS A 10 9.65 0.92 63.72
N LEU A 11 8.57 1.66 63.41
CA LEU A 11 7.11 1.65 63.71
C LEU A 11 6.75 1.91 65.19
N GLY A 12 6.07 3.02 65.46
CA GLY A 12 5.33 3.28 66.71
C GLY A 12 5.04 4.75 67.02
N ASP A 13 3.78 5.15 66.88
CA ASP A 13 3.13 6.43 67.25
C ASP A 13 3.30 6.86 68.72
N ASN A 14 3.06 8.14 69.06
CA ASN A 14 1.86 8.60 69.79
C ASN A 14 1.86 10.10 70.20
N GLN A 15 0.67 10.70 70.12
CA GLN A 15 0.02 11.65 71.06
C GLN A 15 0.36 13.15 71.21
N GLN A 16 -0.75 13.94 71.13
CA GLN A 16 -1.18 15.07 71.99
C GLN A 16 -0.40 16.41 71.90
N SER A 17 -0.93 17.61 72.18
CA SER A 17 -2.25 18.16 72.53
C SER A 17 -2.13 19.70 72.47
N HIS A 18 -3.29 20.35 72.29
CA HIS A 18 -3.71 21.75 72.34
C HIS A 18 -2.87 22.87 73.00
N ALA A 19 -2.83 23.98 72.24
CA ALA A 19 -3.17 25.39 72.56
C ALA A 19 -2.29 26.25 73.51
N GLY A 20 -1.78 27.36 72.95
CA GLY A 20 -1.20 28.49 73.71
C GLY A 20 -0.75 29.66 72.82
N HIS A 21 -1.54 30.75 72.85
CA HIS A 21 -1.27 32.18 72.60
C HIS A 21 0.11 32.66 72.10
N GLY A 22 0.12 33.61 71.13
CA GLY A 22 1.23 34.57 70.99
C GLY A 22 1.40 35.22 69.61
N LEU A 23 0.99 36.49 69.52
CA LEU A 23 1.51 37.60 68.69
C LEU A 23 2.30 37.34 67.38
N ILE A 24 1.78 37.97 66.31
CA ILE A 24 2.48 38.66 65.20
C ILE A 24 3.52 37.84 64.41
N THR A 25 3.12 37.41 63.21
CA THR A 25 3.93 37.60 62.00
C THR A 25 3.02 37.84 60.80
N LEU A 26 2.84 39.12 60.42
CA LEU A 26 2.52 39.48 59.04
C LEU A 26 3.84 39.43 58.27
N PHE A 27 4.11 38.37 57.51
CA PHE A 27 5.03 38.44 56.37
C PHE A 27 4.64 37.41 55.30
N ASN A 28 3.78 37.91 54.41
CA ASN A 28 3.84 37.77 52.96
C ASN A 28 4.04 36.36 52.35
N SER A 29 2.93 35.87 51.79
CA SER A 29 2.84 35.06 50.57
C SER A 29 4.06 35.14 49.65
N GLY A 30 4.78 34.02 49.47
CA GLY A 30 5.92 34.03 48.58
C GLY A 30 6.61 32.70 48.26
N ILE A 31 6.00 31.52 48.42
CA ILE A 31 6.69 30.25 48.08
C ILE A 31 5.75 29.18 47.50
N ASN A 32 4.72 29.56 46.74
CA ASN A 32 3.94 28.56 45.97
C ASN A 32 3.87 28.82 44.46
N SER A 33 4.25 30.00 43.96
CA SER A 33 4.25 30.26 42.52
C SER A 33 5.36 29.53 41.76
N MET A 34 6.51 29.27 42.39
CA MET A 34 7.69 28.75 41.67
C MET A 34 7.56 27.27 41.25
N LYS A 35 6.88 26.44 42.07
CA LYS A 35 6.58 25.03 41.72
C LYS A 35 5.43 24.91 40.72
N PHE A 36 4.51 25.88 40.73
CA PHE A 36 3.37 25.91 39.82
C PHE A 36 3.78 26.33 38.41
N ILE A 37 4.65 27.34 38.28
CA ILE A 37 5.22 27.78 37.01
C ILE A 37 6.07 26.68 36.37
N ASN A 38 6.90 25.97 37.16
CA ASN A 38 7.68 24.84 36.64
C ASN A 38 6.78 23.68 36.17
N ARG A 39 5.70 23.37 36.89
CA ARG A 39 4.72 22.33 36.46
C ARG A 39 3.95 22.74 35.21
N ILE A 40 3.55 24.01 35.10
CA ILE A 40 2.95 24.55 33.87
C ILE A 40 3.95 24.50 32.72
N GLN A 41 5.23 24.80 32.95
CA GLN A 41 6.27 24.69 31.93
C GLN A 41 6.43 23.25 31.43
N TYR A 42 6.39 22.24 32.32
CA TYR A 42 6.39 20.83 31.91
C TYR A 42 5.11 20.42 31.18
N ILE A 43 3.94 20.92 31.57
CA ILE A 43 2.66 20.64 30.90
C ILE A 43 2.58 21.30 29.52
N VAL A 44 3.06 22.53 29.39
CA VAL A 44 3.16 23.25 28.11
C VAL A 44 4.19 22.57 27.20
N LEU A 45 5.31 22.10 27.76
CA LEU A 45 6.33 21.35 27.04
C LEU A 45 5.80 19.99 26.53
N THR A 46 5.03 19.25 27.33
CA THR A 46 4.41 18.00 26.88
C THR A 46 3.27 18.24 25.89
N LEU A 47 2.46 19.29 26.03
CA LEU A 47 1.46 19.67 25.02
C LEU A 47 2.11 20.07 23.68
N ALA A 48 3.21 20.83 23.73
CA ALA A 48 3.96 21.23 22.54
C ALA A 48 4.64 20.05 21.83
N LEU A 49 5.12 19.04 22.58
CA LEU A 49 5.65 17.80 22.00
C LEU A 49 4.58 16.99 21.24
N ASN A 50 3.32 17.04 21.67
CA ASN A 50 2.22 16.36 20.98
C ASN A 50 1.68 17.15 19.76
N ALA A 51 1.97 18.45 19.65
CA ALA A 51 1.56 19.28 18.52
C ALA A 51 2.46 19.13 17.28
N LEU A 52 3.60 18.43 17.40
CA LEU A 52 4.53 18.12 16.30
C LEU A 52 4.13 16.84 15.52
N SER A 53 2.93 16.31 15.69
CA SER A 53 2.36 15.32 14.77
C SER A 53 2.11 15.98 13.41
N THR A 54 3.18 16.15 12.65
CA THR A 54 3.14 16.63 11.28
C THR A 54 2.33 15.63 10.46
N SER A 55 1.27 16.10 9.84
CA SER A 55 0.58 15.39 8.78
C SER A 55 1.58 15.18 7.64
N ALA A 56 2.18 13.98 7.55
CA ALA A 56 2.92 13.56 6.37
C ALA A 56 1.92 13.39 5.24
N PHE A 57 1.76 14.42 4.40
CA PHE A 57 1.00 14.28 3.16
C PHE A 57 1.72 13.24 2.30
N ALA A 58 1.08 12.10 2.07
CA ALA A 58 1.56 11.10 1.15
C ALA A 58 1.59 11.73 -0.26
N GLN A 59 2.80 12.06 -0.72
CA GLN A 59 3.02 12.52 -2.09
C GLN A 59 3.02 11.29 -2.99
N THR A 60 2.14 11.27 -3.98
CA THR A 60 2.13 10.22 -5.01
C THR A 60 2.50 10.81 -6.36
N TYR A 61 3.03 9.96 -7.23
CA TYR A 61 3.60 10.31 -8.51
C TYR A 61 2.79 9.60 -9.59
N GLN A 62 2.12 10.36 -10.45
CA GLN A 62 1.44 9.83 -11.63
C GLN A 62 2.37 9.94 -12.83
N TYR A 63 2.70 8.80 -13.43
CA TYR A 63 3.55 8.68 -14.61
C TYR A 63 2.71 8.49 -15.86
N HIS A 64 3.22 9.02 -16.96
CA HIS A 64 2.76 8.80 -18.32
C HIS A 64 3.98 8.51 -19.21
N ALA A 65 3.87 7.53 -20.11
CA ALA A 65 4.92 7.23 -21.07
C ALA A 65 4.40 6.50 -22.31
N ASP A 66 5.15 6.62 -23.40
CA ASP A 66 4.95 5.83 -24.61
C ASP A 66 5.82 4.57 -24.54
N VAL A 67 5.25 3.43 -24.94
CA VAL A 67 5.93 2.12 -24.95
C VAL A 67 5.91 1.53 -26.36
N LYS A 68 7.09 1.31 -26.92
CA LYS A 68 7.29 0.67 -28.22
C LYS A 68 7.59 -0.83 -28.07
N GLY A 69 7.15 -1.60 -29.06
CA GLY A 69 7.34 -3.06 -29.12
C GLY A 69 6.14 -3.86 -28.63
N MET A 70 5.06 -3.22 -28.19
CA MET A 70 3.79 -3.89 -27.91
C MET A 70 3.02 -4.10 -29.22
N VAL A 71 2.78 -5.36 -29.58
CA VAL A 71 2.06 -5.72 -30.82
C VAL A 71 0.84 -6.61 -30.59
N CYS A 72 0.65 -7.09 -29.35
CA CYS A 72 -0.50 -7.89 -28.95
C CYS A 72 -0.79 -7.74 -27.45
N ALA A 73 -1.97 -8.18 -27.01
CA ALA A 73 -2.41 -8.09 -25.62
C ALA A 73 -1.47 -8.80 -24.64
N TYR A 74 -0.77 -9.87 -25.07
CA TYR A 74 0.23 -10.53 -24.24
C TYR A 74 1.48 -9.65 -23.99
N CYS A 75 1.89 -8.85 -24.98
CA CYS A 75 2.96 -7.86 -24.81
C CYS A 75 2.53 -6.76 -23.82
N ALA A 76 1.31 -6.24 -23.98
CA ALA A 76 0.75 -5.26 -23.05
C ALA A 76 0.66 -5.81 -21.61
N TYR A 77 0.25 -7.07 -21.45
CA TYR A 77 0.29 -7.75 -20.17
C TYR A 77 1.71 -7.81 -19.58
N SER A 78 2.71 -8.18 -20.38
CA SER A 78 4.11 -8.26 -19.94
C SER A 78 4.62 -6.90 -19.43
N VAL A 79 4.29 -5.81 -20.14
CA VAL A 79 4.56 -4.43 -19.71
C VAL A 79 3.91 -4.14 -18.37
N SER A 80 2.60 -4.38 -18.22
CA SER A 80 1.88 -4.16 -16.96
C SER A 80 2.48 -4.98 -15.80
N LYS A 81 2.84 -6.24 -16.06
CA LYS A 81 3.40 -7.17 -15.08
C LYS A 81 4.74 -6.66 -14.56
N ASN A 82 5.56 -6.12 -15.44
CA ASN A 82 6.86 -5.59 -15.08
C ASN A 82 6.73 -4.32 -14.23
N ILE A 83 5.86 -3.40 -14.60
CA ILE A 83 5.60 -2.18 -13.82
C ILE A 83 5.06 -2.50 -12.42
N LYS A 84 4.15 -3.48 -12.30
CA LYS A 84 3.58 -3.92 -11.01
C LYS A 84 4.62 -4.52 -10.05
N LYS A 85 5.83 -4.87 -10.50
CA LYS A 85 6.94 -5.35 -9.64
C LYS A 85 7.73 -4.21 -9.01
N ILE A 86 7.61 -2.98 -9.52
CA ILE A 86 8.35 -1.84 -9.01
C ILE A 86 7.81 -1.48 -7.62
N GLN A 87 8.72 -1.32 -6.66
CA GLN A 87 8.34 -0.94 -5.31
C GLN A 87 7.64 0.44 -5.31
N GLY A 88 6.52 0.51 -4.61
CA GLY A 88 5.73 1.72 -4.47
C GLY A 88 4.67 1.94 -5.54
N VAL A 89 4.70 1.18 -6.64
CA VAL A 89 3.65 1.23 -7.66
C VAL A 89 2.34 0.66 -7.10
N TYR A 90 1.25 1.42 -7.28
CA TYR A 90 -0.09 0.95 -6.99
C TYR A 90 -0.56 0.03 -8.12
N ILE A 91 -0.67 -1.27 -7.83
CA ILE A 91 -0.99 -2.32 -8.81
C ILE A 91 -2.23 -2.00 -9.64
N ASP A 92 -3.26 -1.45 -8.98
CA ASP A 92 -4.55 -1.13 -9.58
C ASP A 92 -4.55 0.14 -10.44
N SER A 93 -3.49 0.95 -10.34
CA SER A 93 -3.33 2.17 -11.14
C SER A 93 -2.64 1.93 -12.48
N VAL A 94 -2.05 0.75 -12.68
CA VAL A 94 -1.29 0.45 -13.90
C VAL A 94 -2.26 0.23 -15.05
N ASP A 95 -2.17 1.10 -16.04
CA ASP A 95 -2.96 1.10 -17.24
C ASP A 95 -2.06 1.04 -18.47
N VAL A 96 -2.39 0.15 -19.40
CA VAL A 96 -1.62 -0.03 -20.64
C VAL A 96 -2.59 0.02 -21.80
N ASP A 97 -2.39 1.00 -22.66
CA ASP A 97 -3.10 1.15 -23.91
C ASP A 97 -2.24 0.58 -25.04
N LEU A 98 -2.69 -0.51 -25.65
CA LEU A 98 -1.98 -1.12 -26.78
C LEU A 98 -2.22 -0.39 -28.10
N GLU A 99 -3.39 0.23 -28.26
CA GLU A 99 -3.75 0.93 -29.49
C GLU A 99 -2.92 2.21 -29.63
N ASP A 100 -2.86 2.99 -28.55
CA ASP A 100 -2.07 4.21 -28.49
C ASP A 100 -0.60 3.97 -28.09
N GLY A 101 -0.27 2.77 -27.60
CA GLY A 101 1.06 2.45 -27.09
C GLY A 101 1.44 3.24 -25.84
N LYS A 102 0.47 3.52 -24.96
CA LYS A 102 0.65 4.33 -23.74
C LYS A 102 0.70 3.48 -22.48
N LEU A 103 1.38 4.01 -21.47
CA LEU A 103 1.48 3.46 -20.13
C LEU A 103 1.25 4.57 -19.11
N ASP A 104 0.30 4.34 -18.22
CA ASP A 104 0.02 5.20 -17.07
C ASP A 104 0.09 4.37 -15.78
N PHE A 105 0.68 4.94 -14.73
CA PHE A 105 0.68 4.31 -13.41
C PHE A 105 0.95 5.34 -12.31
N ILE A 106 0.58 4.98 -11.08
CA ILE A 106 0.81 5.79 -9.88
C ILE A 106 1.77 5.05 -8.95
N SER A 107 2.68 5.80 -8.34
CA SER A 107 3.61 5.30 -7.33
C SER A 107 3.60 6.18 -6.09
N ASN A 108 3.79 5.60 -4.90
CA ASN A 108 3.97 6.32 -3.64
C ASN A 108 5.40 6.84 -3.43
N GLN A 109 6.29 6.57 -4.38
CA GLN A 109 7.67 7.02 -4.38
C GLN A 109 8.13 7.37 -5.79
N LEU A 110 9.14 8.24 -5.88
CA LEU A 110 9.76 8.57 -7.15
C LEU A 110 10.44 7.33 -7.74
N VAL A 111 10.09 6.98 -8.98
CA VAL A 111 10.68 5.88 -9.74
C VAL A 111 11.69 6.50 -10.71
N PRO A 112 13.00 6.24 -10.55
CA PRO A 112 14.00 6.79 -11.45
C PRO A 112 13.79 6.30 -12.89
N GLU A 113 13.93 7.21 -13.86
CA GLU A 113 13.84 6.87 -15.30
C GLU A 113 14.76 5.69 -15.67
N LYS A 114 15.99 5.67 -15.14
CA LYS A 114 16.93 4.58 -15.37
C LYS A 114 16.38 3.21 -14.96
N THR A 115 15.58 3.14 -13.90
CA THR A 115 14.91 1.90 -13.45
C THR A 115 13.90 1.44 -14.49
N LEU A 116 13.08 2.37 -15.00
CA LEU A 116 12.09 2.08 -16.04
C LEU A 116 12.77 1.66 -17.34
N SER A 117 13.71 2.45 -17.83
CA SER A 117 14.44 2.16 -19.08
C SER A 117 15.14 0.81 -19.03
N LYS A 118 15.78 0.47 -17.91
CA LYS A 118 16.41 -0.84 -17.71
C LYS A 118 15.37 -1.96 -17.76
N LEU A 119 14.29 -1.85 -16.97
CA LEU A 119 13.22 -2.86 -16.90
C LEU A 119 12.60 -3.17 -18.28
N PHE A 120 12.35 -2.13 -19.08
CA PHE A 120 11.79 -2.30 -20.43
C PHE A 120 12.81 -2.87 -21.42
N SER A 121 14.06 -2.39 -21.39
CA SER A 121 15.11 -2.90 -22.29
C SER A 121 15.39 -4.39 -22.09
N GLU A 122 15.42 -4.86 -20.83
CA GLU A 122 15.60 -6.28 -20.49
C GLU A 122 14.42 -7.16 -20.97
N SER A 123 13.27 -6.55 -21.23
CA SER A 123 12.05 -7.24 -21.69
C SER A 123 11.78 -7.05 -23.19
N GLY A 124 12.70 -6.40 -23.93
CA GLY A 124 12.56 -6.18 -25.37
C GLY A 124 11.65 -5.01 -25.77
N PHE A 125 11.35 -4.11 -24.84
CA PHE A 125 10.54 -2.92 -25.07
C PHE A 125 11.38 -1.64 -24.97
N SER A 126 10.85 -0.53 -25.47
CA SER A 126 11.48 0.79 -25.33
C SER A 126 10.46 1.80 -24.83
N ILE A 127 10.85 2.62 -23.86
CA ILE A 127 10.02 3.68 -23.30
C ILE A 127 10.47 5.05 -23.83
N SER A 128 9.53 5.93 -24.15
CA SER A 128 9.77 7.31 -24.58
C SER A 128 8.71 8.25 -23.99
N ASN A 129 8.91 9.57 -24.11
CA ASN A 129 7.98 10.58 -23.60
C ASN A 129 7.59 10.39 -22.13
N LEU A 130 8.54 9.90 -21.31
CA LEU A 130 8.32 9.71 -19.88
C LEU A 130 8.13 11.07 -19.19
N ALA A 131 6.97 11.25 -18.57
CA ALA A 131 6.66 12.39 -17.73
C ALA A 131 6.01 11.91 -16.44
N TYR A 132 6.12 12.72 -15.38
CA TYR A 132 5.33 12.50 -14.17
C TYR A 132 4.89 13.81 -13.56
N LYS A 133 3.81 13.74 -12.77
CA LYS A 133 3.33 14.84 -11.92
C LYS A 133 3.09 14.34 -10.51
N ILE A 134 3.27 15.23 -9.53
CA ILE A 134 2.92 14.94 -8.15
C ILE A 134 1.42 15.18 -7.98
N ILE A 135 0.71 14.20 -7.44
CA ILE A 135 -0.72 14.31 -7.12
C ILE A 135 -0.92 14.14 -5.60
N PRO A 136 -1.91 14.82 -5.01
CA PRO A 136 -2.24 14.63 -3.60
C PRO A 136 -3.07 13.35 -3.40
N GLY A 137 -2.69 12.54 -2.42
CA GLY A 137 -3.48 11.37 -2.00
C GLY A 137 -3.13 10.06 -2.71
N GLU A 138 -3.61 8.95 -2.15
CA GLU A 138 -3.49 7.60 -2.71
C GLU A 138 -4.65 7.36 -3.71
N PRO A 139 -4.41 6.65 -4.84
CA PRO A 139 -5.49 6.25 -5.73
C PRO A 139 -6.59 5.49 -4.99
N GLU A 140 -7.84 5.70 -5.40
CA GLU A 140 -8.98 4.98 -4.87
C GLU A 140 -8.80 3.48 -5.11
N LYS A 141 -8.83 2.69 -4.03
CA LYS A 141 -8.79 1.22 -4.13
C LYS A 141 -10.10 0.72 -4.69
N LEU A 142 -10.04 -0.32 -5.53
CA LEU A 142 -11.23 -1.04 -5.95
C LEU A 142 -11.85 -1.71 -4.72
N THR A 143 -12.93 -1.13 -4.20
CA THR A 143 -13.70 -1.66 -3.07
C THR A 143 -14.93 -2.45 -3.52
N ASN A 144 -15.23 -2.43 -4.82
CA ASN A 144 -16.39 -3.08 -5.40
C ASN A 144 -16.21 -4.59 -5.40
N LYS A 145 -17.29 -5.32 -5.11
CA LYS A 145 -17.33 -6.77 -5.25
C LYS A 145 -17.21 -7.14 -6.73
N ALA A 146 -16.49 -8.22 -7.04
CA ALA A 146 -16.37 -8.70 -8.42
C ALA A 146 -17.75 -9.07 -8.99
N ASP A 147 -17.98 -8.73 -10.25
CA ASP A 147 -19.21 -9.09 -10.99
C ASP A 147 -19.24 -10.60 -11.27
N LEU A 148 -18.06 -11.19 -11.44
CA LEU A 148 -17.87 -12.62 -11.59
C LEU A 148 -16.73 -13.10 -10.68
N ASP A 149 -16.98 -14.13 -9.90
CA ASP A 149 -15.98 -14.82 -9.07
C ASP A 149 -16.11 -16.33 -9.28
N LEU A 150 -15.07 -16.96 -9.86
CA LEU A 150 -15.04 -18.36 -10.23
C LEU A 150 -13.83 -19.04 -9.60
N THR A 151 -14.03 -20.25 -9.10
CA THR A 151 -12.96 -21.09 -8.55
C THR A 151 -12.95 -22.44 -9.27
N ILE A 152 -11.82 -22.78 -9.91
CA ILE A 152 -11.65 -23.98 -10.73
C ILE A 152 -10.50 -24.80 -10.14
N LYS A 153 -10.62 -26.12 -10.05
CA LYS A 153 -9.50 -26.98 -9.65
C LYS A 153 -8.52 -27.19 -10.80
N LEU A 154 -7.22 -27.23 -10.50
CA LEU A 154 -6.18 -27.46 -11.53
C LEU A 154 -6.38 -28.77 -12.31
N SER A 155 -6.96 -29.80 -11.68
CA SER A 155 -7.26 -31.10 -12.30
C SER A 155 -8.32 -31.06 -13.40
N GLU A 156 -9.07 -29.97 -13.53
CA GLU A 156 -10.21 -29.86 -14.45
C GLU A 156 -9.99 -28.81 -15.56
N ILE A 157 -8.80 -28.20 -15.64
CA ILE A 157 -8.48 -27.09 -16.55
C ILE A 157 -8.89 -27.36 -18.00
N GLU A 158 -8.55 -28.54 -18.55
CA GLU A 158 -8.84 -28.88 -19.94
C GLU A 158 -10.35 -28.87 -20.26
N GLN A 159 -11.18 -29.18 -19.26
CA GLN A 159 -12.64 -29.20 -19.39
C GLN A 159 -13.23 -27.78 -19.41
N PHE A 160 -12.50 -26.81 -18.89
CA PHE A 160 -12.92 -25.42 -18.73
C PHE A 160 -12.30 -24.45 -19.73
N ASN A 161 -11.51 -24.93 -20.70
CA ASN A 161 -10.92 -24.09 -21.76
C ASN A 161 -11.96 -23.16 -22.44
N LYS A 162 -13.18 -23.67 -22.70
CA LYS A 162 -14.27 -22.86 -23.26
C LYS A 162 -14.72 -21.72 -22.35
N ILE A 163 -14.70 -21.92 -21.03
CA ILE A 163 -15.05 -20.86 -20.07
C ILE A 163 -13.99 -19.77 -20.09
N PHE A 164 -12.71 -20.14 -20.13
CA PHE A 164 -11.62 -19.16 -20.26
C PHE A 164 -11.78 -18.32 -21.53
N GLU A 165 -12.08 -18.94 -22.67
CA GLU A 165 -12.32 -18.20 -23.92
C GLU A 165 -13.47 -17.19 -23.80
N ILE A 166 -14.61 -17.59 -23.20
CA ILE A 166 -15.77 -16.71 -22.99
C ILE A 166 -15.41 -15.53 -22.08
N ILE A 167 -14.76 -15.81 -20.94
CA ILE A 167 -14.32 -14.76 -20.00
C ILE A 167 -13.35 -13.83 -20.70
N GLY A 168 -12.40 -14.36 -21.48
CA GLY A 168 -11.46 -13.56 -22.25
C GLY A 168 -12.17 -12.65 -23.26
N ASN A 169 -13.23 -13.13 -23.91
CA ASN A 169 -14.01 -12.33 -24.87
C ASN A 169 -14.80 -11.21 -24.19
N ILE A 170 -15.46 -11.50 -23.07
CA ILE A 170 -16.17 -10.48 -22.29
C ILE A 170 -15.16 -9.42 -21.80
N ALA A 171 -14.05 -9.89 -21.24
CA ALA A 171 -13.05 -9.00 -20.68
C ALA A 171 -12.36 -8.12 -21.74
N ALA A 172 -12.27 -8.59 -22.99
CA ALA A 172 -11.72 -7.82 -24.10
C ALA A 172 -12.70 -6.80 -24.69
N SER A 173 -14.01 -7.11 -24.68
CA SER A 173 -15.06 -6.29 -25.29
C SER A 173 -15.70 -5.25 -24.37
N SER A 174 -15.29 -5.21 -23.10
CA SER A 174 -15.78 -4.28 -22.09
C SER A 174 -14.62 -3.69 -21.29
N SER A 175 -14.77 -2.47 -20.78
CA SER A 175 -13.85 -1.93 -19.78
C SER A 175 -13.88 -2.83 -18.56
N SER A 176 -12.84 -3.65 -18.39
CA SER A 176 -12.84 -4.68 -17.36
C SER A 176 -11.47 -4.90 -16.74
N ARG A 177 -11.48 -5.52 -15.56
CA ARG A 177 -10.27 -6.00 -14.89
C ARG A 177 -10.43 -7.47 -14.54
N LEU A 178 -9.48 -8.28 -15.00
CA LEU A 178 -9.45 -9.72 -14.73
C LEU A 178 -8.30 -10.02 -13.75
N VAL A 179 -8.64 -10.43 -12.53
CA VAL A 179 -7.67 -10.93 -11.55
C VAL A 179 -7.66 -12.45 -11.61
N ILE A 180 -6.47 -13.03 -11.70
CA ILE A 180 -6.25 -14.47 -11.75
C ILE A 180 -5.32 -14.84 -10.60
N LYS A 181 -5.78 -15.69 -9.68
CA LYS A 181 -4.93 -16.27 -8.62
C LYS A 181 -4.68 -17.74 -8.93
N ALA A 182 -3.43 -18.12 -9.15
CA ALA A 182 -3.05 -19.47 -9.51
C ALA A 182 -1.55 -19.70 -9.25
N PRO A 183 -1.05 -20.96 -9.28
CA PRO A 183 0.38 -21.22 -9.20
C PRO A 183 1.16 -20.53 -10.33
N ALA A 184 2.33 -19.99 -10.01
CA ALA A 184 3.23 -19.38 -11.00
C ALA A 184 3.52 -20.30 -12.20
N SER A 185 3.57 -21.62 -11.99
CA SER A 185 3.78 -22.60 -13.05
C SER A 185 2.67 -22.63 -14.11
N GLN A 186 1.46 -22.20 -13.75
CA GLN A 186 0.29 -22.19 -14.63
C GLN A 186 0.07 -20.84 -15.34
N GLU A 187 0.82 -19.81 -14.98
CA GLU A 187 0.61 -18.45 -15.50
C GLU A 187 0.55 -18.43 -17.03
N ASN A 188 1.58 -18.96 -17.70
CA ASN A 188 1.62 -18.96 -19.16
C ASN A 188 0.52 -19.83 -19.77
N SER A 189 0.21 -20.98 -19.17
CA SER A 189 -0.81 -21.90 -19.66
C SER A 189 -2.22 -21.29 -19.61
N ILE A 190 -2.48 -20.44 -18.61
CA ILE A 190 -3.76 -19.72 -18.45
C ILE A 190 -3.79 -18.48 -19.35
N LEU A 191 -2.71 -17.68 -19.37
CA LEU A 191 -2.71 -16.38 -20.04
C LEU A 191 -2.56 -16.46 -21.56
N LYS A 192 -1.85 -17.46 -22.08
CA LYS A 192 -1.65 -17.56 -23.53
C LYS A 192 -2.97 -17.72 -24.30
N PRO A 193 -3.88 -18.66 -23.94
CA PRO A 193 -5.19 -18.76 -24.59
C PRO A 193 -6.04 -17.49 -24.45
N LEU A 194 -5.87 -16.76 -23.34
CA LEU A 194 -6.65 -15.55 -23.06
C LEU A 194 -6.18 -14.33 -23.85
N LEU A 195 -4.88 -14.19 -24.11
CA LEU A 195 -4.29 -12.93 -24.57
C LEU A 195 -3.52 -13.03 -25.90
N MET A 196 -2.96 -14.19 -26.26
CA MET A 196 -2.14 -14.29 -27.47
C MET A 196 -2.96 -14.02 -28.73
N GLY A 197 -2.40 -13.21 -29.62
CA GLY A 197 -3.03 -12.84 -30.90
C GLY A 197 -4.17 -11.84 -30.80
N ARG A 198 -4.61 -11.46 -29.59
CA ARG A 198 -5.67 -10.46 -29.40
C ARG A 198 -5.09 -9.05 -29.48
N GLN A 199 -5.80 -8.16 -30.19
CA GLN A 199 -5.47 -6.74 -30.29
C GLN A 199 -6.17 -5.88 -29.22
N GLN A 200 -7.23 -6.41 -28.57
CA GLN A 200 -7.88 -5.73 -27.44
C GLN A 200 -7.20 -6.11 -26.13
N VAL A 201 -6.83 -5.11 -25.34
CA VAL A 201 -6.15 -5.31 -24.05
C VAL A 201 -7.16 -5.61 -22.97
N VAL A 202 -6.96 -6.73 -22.29
CA VAL A 202 -7.62 -7.02 -21.02
C VAL A 202 -6.70 -6.58 -19.89
N LYS A 203 -7.19 -5.76 -18.94
CA LYS A 203 -6.42 -5.38 -17.75
C LYS A 203 -6.29 -6.58 -16.82
N VAL A 204 -5.28 -7.42 -17.06
CA VAL A 204 -5.05 -8.63 -16.26
C VAL A 204 -4.12 -8.34 -15.08
N HIS A 205 -4.47 -8.88 -13.92
CA HIS A 205 -3.57 -8.98 -12.78
C HIS A 205 -3.45 -10.45 -12.33
N PHE A 206 -2.29 -11.04 -12.58
CA PHE A 206 -1.99 -12.38 -12.10
C PHE A 206 -1.32 -12.31 -10.72
N ILE A 207 -1.86 -13.05 -9.77
CA ILE A 207 -1.35 -13.20 -8.41
C ILE A 207 -0.91 -14.65 -8.23
N SER A 208 0.39 -14.87 -8.00
CA SER A 208 0.89 -16.21 -7.73
C SER A 208 0.49 -16.66 -6.32
N GLU A 209 -0.08 -17.85 -6.20
CA GLU A 209 -0.44 -18.47 -4.92
C GLU A 209 -0.12 -19.97 -4.93
N GLU A 210 0.35 -20.51 -3.81
CA GLU A 210 0.54 -21.96 -3.63
C GLU A 210 -0.81 -22.66 -3.43
N SER A 211 -1.58 -22.79 -4.52
CA SER A 211 -2.93 -23.33 -4.51
C SER A 211 -3.11 -24.43 -5.56
N ASN A 212 -3.95 -25.42 -5.27
CA ASN A 212 -4.40 -26.39 -6.29
C ASN A 212 -5.66 -25.91 -7.04
N LYS A 213 -5.99 -24.61 -6.91
CA LYS A 213 -7.13 -23.97 -7.54
C LYS A 213 -6.67 -22.74 -8.33
N ILE A 214 -7.47 -22.41 -9.33
CA ILE A 214 -7.43 -21.15 -10.06
C ILE A 214 -8.65 -20.35 -9.61
N HIS A 215 -8.41 -19.15 -9.09
CA HIS A 215 -9.45 -18.17 -8.80
C HIS A 215 -9.45 -17.11 -9.90
N LEU A 216 -10.60 -16.89 -10.52
CA LEU A 216 -10.81 -15.86 -11.53
C LEU A 216 -11.83 -14.87 -10.99
N GLN A 217 -11.48 -13.59 -11.01
CA GLN A 217 -12.37 -12.52 -10.62
C GLN A 217 -12.41 -11.48 -11.74
N LEU A 218 -13.59 -11.15 -12.25
CA LEU A 218 -13.80 -10.13 -13.28
C LEU A 218 -14.62 -8.99 -12.68
N TRP A 219 -14.12 -7.78 -12.85
CA TRP A 219 -14.84 -6.54 -12.61
C TRP A 219 -15.13 -5.89 -13.95
N LEU A 220 -16.37 -5.47 -14.14
CA LEU A 220 -16.82 -4.67 -15.26
C LEU A 220 -16.95 -3.23 -14.79
N PHE A 221 -16.46 -2.30 -15.59
CA PHE A 221 -16.61 -0.88 -15.37
C PHE A 221 -17.65 -0.36 -16.36
N ALA A 222 -18.47 0.59 -15.91
CA ALA A 222 -19.36 1.31 -16.82
C ALA A 222 -18.50 2.26 -17.68
N ASP A 223 -18.72 2.23 -18.99
CA ASP A 223 -18.15 3.17 -19.97
C ASP A 223 -18.85 4.53 -19.92
#